data_AF-A0A832U5I2-F1
#
_entry.id   AF-A0A832U5I2-F1
#
_cell.length_a   1.000
_cell.length_b   1.000
_cell.length_c   1.000
_cell.angle_alpha   90.00
_cell.angle_beta   90.00
_cell.angle_gamma   90.00
#
_symmetry.space_group_name_H-M   'P 1'
#
loop_
_entity.id
_entity.type
_entity.pdbx_description
1 polymer ?
#
loop_
_entity_poly.entity_id
_entity_poly.type
_entity_poly.pdbx_seq_one_letter_code
_entity_poly.pdbx_strand_id
1 'polypeptide(L)'
;MFSIFEKGKSLFDGIWWAIETVSTVGYGDIAPLTTGGRAIGIILIFLGIGFMSMLTAAISAYFVEKDANQDTKKILEKLESMGKELEELKKNK
;
A
#
# COMPACT_ATOMS: atom_id res chain seq x y z
N MET A 1 15.91 20.88 1.80
CA MET A 1 17.02 20.17 1.12
C MET A 1 17.02 20.41 -0.39
N PHE A 2 15.89 20.29 -1.09
CA PHE A 2 15.71 20.69 -2.50
C PHE A 2 15.94 22.19 -2.77
N SER A 3 15.40 23.08 -1.92
CA SER A 3 15.54 24.54 -2.08
C SER A 3 16.97 25.10 -1.89
N ILE A 4 17.90 24.29 -1.35
CA ILE A 4 19.30 24.71 -1.17
C ILE A 4 20.05 24.64 -2.51
N PHE A 5 19.68 23.71 -3.39
CA PHE A 5 20.33 23.51 -4.68
C PHE A 5 19.61 24.22 -5.83
N GLU A 6 18.33 24.56 -5.66
CA GLU A 6 17.56 25.38 -6.60
C GLU A 6 17.41 26.80 -6.05
N LYS A 7 18.30 27.71 -6.46
CA LYS A 7 18.23 29.13 -6.05
C LYS A 7 16.87 29.72 -6.48
N GLY A 8 16.08 30.19 -5.52
CA GLY A 8 14.82 30.90 -5.76
C GLY A 8 13.54 30.07 -5.56
N LYS A 9 13.64 28.77 -5.27
CA LYS A 9 12.47 27.93 -4.91
C LYS A 9 12.22 27.97 -3.41
N SER A 10 10.96 28.11 -3.00
CA SER A 10 10.57 28.04 -1.59
C SER A 10 10.58 26.59 -1.08
N LEU A 11 10.52 26.40 0.24
CA LEU A 11 10.35 25.06 0.82
C LEU A 11 9.02 24.43 0.38
N PHE A 12 7.99 25.24 0.21
CA PHE A 12 6.67 24.80 -0.23
C PHE A 12 6.71 24.22 -1.65
N ASP A 13 7.44 24.86 -2.57
CA ASP A 13 7.62 24.38 -3.94
C ASP A 13 8.31 23.01 -3.97
N GLY A 14 9.27 22.78 -3.05
CA GLY A 14 9.93 21.48 -2.91
C GLY A 14 9.00 20.39 -2.38
N ILE A 15 8.09 20.73 -1.48
CA ILE A 15 7.07 19.80 -0.96
C ILE A 15 6.03 19.50 -2.04
N TRP A 16 5.54 20.53 -2.73
CA TRP A 16 4.61 20.40 -3.86
C TRP A 16 5.17 19.45 -4.93
N TRP A 17 6.40 19.73 -5.37
CA TRP A 17 7.11 18.90 -6.34
C TRP A 17 7.28 17.45 -5.86
N ALA A 18 7.61 17.26 -4.58
CA ALA A 18 7.77 15.91 -4.03
C ALA A 18 6.44 15.14 -4.02
N ILE A 19 5.34 15.80 -3.67
CA ILE A 19 4.00 15.20 -3.66
C ILE A 19 3.58 14.81 -5.07
N GLU A 20 3.67 15.69 -6.06
CA GLU A 20 3.29 15.38 -7.45
C GLU A 20 4.16 14.28 -8.06
N THR A 21 5.44 14.20 -7.67
CA THR A 21 6.38 13.18 -8.16
C THR A 21 6.04 11.81 -7.56
N VAL A 22 5.86 11.72 -6.24
CA VAL A 22 5.55 10.46 -5.55
C VAL A 22 4.16 9.95 -5.92
N SER A 23 3.20 10.86 -6.12
CA SER A 23 1.85 10.52 -6.60
C SER A 23 1.78 10.25 -8.11
N THR A 24 2.89 10.41 -8.84
CA THR A 24 2.99 10.22 -10.30
C THR A 24 2.11 11.18 -11.14
N VAL A 25 1.63 12.28 -10.55
CA VAL A 25 0.81 13.29 -11.24
C VAL A 25 1.67 14.12 -12.20
N GLY A 26 2.77 14.69 -11.71
CA GLY A 26 3.76 15.44 -12.48
C GLY A 26 3.18 16.55 -13.38
N TYR A 27 2.73 17.66 -12.79
CA TYR A 27 2.24 18.81 -13.56
C TYR A 27 3.34 19.47 -14.40
N GLY A 28 4.60 19.35 -13.96
CA GLY A 28 5.77 19.84 -14.69
C GLY A 28 5.99 21.35 -14.59
N ASP A 29 5.25 22.03 -13.71
CA ASP A 29 5.43 23.41 -13.32
C ASP A 29 6.72 23.62 -12.51
N ILE A 30 7.08 22.64 -11.67
CA ILE A 30 8.32 22.63 -10.89
C ILE A 30 9.09 21.34 -11.19
N ALA A 31 10.39 21.46 -11.49
CA ALA A 31 11.26 20.31 -11.71
C ALA A 31 12.71 20.62 -11.30
N PRO A 32 13.51 19.59 -10.89
CA PRO A 32 14.93 19.75 -10.62
C PRO A 32 15.72 20.03 -11.91
N LEU A 33 16.27 21.22 -12.02
CA LEU A 33 17.13 21.68 -13.10
C LEU A 33 18.61 21.43 -12.78
N THR A 34 19.00 21.48 -11.50
CA THR A 34 20.40 21.29 -11.09
C THR A 34 20.77 19.82 -10.95
N THR A 35 22.05 19.48 -11.16
CA THR A 35 22.56 18.11 -11.00
C THR A 35 22.31 17.56 -9.60
N GLY A 36 22.49 18.38 -8.56
CA GLY A 36 22.19 18.00 -7.17
C GLY A 36 20.70 17.77 -6.92
N GLY A 37 19.83 18.63 -7.46
CA GLY A 37 18.38 18.45 -7.39
C GLY A 37 17.92 17.17 -8.08
N ARG A 38 18.52 16.83 -9.24
CA ARG A 38 18.22 15.59 -9.98
C ARG A 38 18.65 14.35 -9.21
N ALA A 39 19.82 14.37 -8.55
CA ALA A 39 20.27 13.25 -7.72
C ALA A 39 19.29 12.98 -6.55
N ILE A 40 18.82 14.03 -5.89
CA ILE A 40 17.79 13.92 -4.85
C ILE A 40 16.48 13.39 -5.44
N GLY A 41 16.09 13.85 -6.64
CA GLY A 41 14.89 13.36 -7.32
C GLY A 41 14.95 11.88 -7.69
N ILE A 42 16.11 11.38 -8.11
CA ILE A 42 16.30 9.95 -8.35
C ILE A 42 16.01 9.15 -7.06
N ILE A 43 16.58 9.58 -5.93
CA ILE A 43 16.33 8.93 -4.63
C ILE A 43 14.84 9.00 -4.26
N LEU A 44 14.21 10.16 -4.44
CA LEU A 44 12.79 10.35 -4.16
C LEU A 44 11.91 9.41 -4.99
N ILE A 45 12.21 9.23 -6.27
CA ILE A 45 11.46 8.33 -7.16
C ILE A 45 11.54 6.88 -6.65
N PHE A 46 12.73 6.39 -6.29
CA PHE A 46 12.88 5.04 -5.72
C PHE A 46 12.10 4.87 -4.41
N LEU A 47 12.12 5.88 -3.53
CA LEU A 47 11.33 5.87 -2.31
C LEU A 47 9.83 5.88 -2.60
N GLY A 48 9.39 6.65 -3.59
CA GLY A 48 7.99 6.69 -4.04
C GLY A 48 7.50 5.32 -4.53
N ILE A 49 8.31 4.62 -5.33
CA ILE A 49 7.99 3.25 -5.79
C ILE A 49 7.86 2.30 -4.61
N GLY A 50 8.80 2.35 -3.65
CA GLY A 50 8.76 1.54 -2.44
C GLY A 50 7.50 1.81 -1.61
N PHE A 51 7.18 3.09 -1.40
CA PHE A 51 5.99 3.51 -0.66
C PHE A 51 4.69 3.03 -1.32
N MET A 52 4.55 3.22 -2.64
CA MET A 52 3.36 2.76 -3.37
C MET A 52 3.23 1.24 -3.35
N SER A 53 4.34 0.51 -3.49
CA SER A 53 4.35 -0.96 -3.41
C SER A 53 3.90 -1.46 -2.04
N MET A 54 4.39 -0.83 -0.97
CA MET A 54 4.00 -1.18 0.40
C MET A 54 2.53 -0.86 0.66
N LEU A 55 2.04 0.27 0.17
CA LEU A 55 0.62 0.63 0.27
C LEU A 55 -0.27 -0.40 -0.43
N THR A 56 0.07 -0.79 -1.66
CA THR A 56 -0.65 -1.84 -2.39
C THR A 56 -0.62 -3.16 -1.64
N ALA A 57 0.56 -3.59 -1.15
CA ALA A 57 0.72 -4.83 -0.40
C ALA A 57 -0.12 -4.84 0.89
N ALA A 58 -0.15 -3.73 1.63
CA ALA A 58 -0.95 -3.60 2.84
C ALA A 58 -2.46 -3.72 2.56
N ILE A 59 -2.93 -3.07 1.50
CA ILE A 59 -4.33 -3.18 1.07
C ILE A 59 -4.64 -4.63 0.67
N SER A 60 -3.80 -5.25 -0.16
CA SER A 60 -3.99 -6.66 -0.56
C SER A 60 -4.00 -7.60 0.64
N ALA A 61 -3.09 -7.43 1.59
CA ALA A 61 -3.02 -8.25 2.80
C ALA A 61 -4.30 -8.13 3.63
N TYR A 62 -4.86 -6.93 3.77
CA TYR A 62 -6.13 -6.72 4.47
C TYR A 62 -7.30 -7.50 3.83
N PHE A 63 -7.39 -7.51 2.50
CA PHE A 63 -8.42 -8.28 1.81
C PHE A 63 -8.20 -9.80 1.94
N VAL A 64 -6.96 -10.26 1.77
CA VAL A 64 -6.62 -11.68 1.90
C VAL A 64 -6.91 -12.19 3.31
N GLU A 65 -6.56 -11.43 4.35
CA GLU A 65 -6.85 -11.80 5.74
C GLU A 65 -8.36 -11.88 6.00
N LYS A 66 -9.12 -10.92 5.47
CA LYS A 66 -10.58 -10.92 5.58
C LYS A 66 -11.21 -12.16 4.94
N ASP A 67 -10.77 -12.53 3.73
CA ASP A 67 -11.27 -13.70 3.02
C ASP A 67 -10.88 -15.00 3.72
N ALA A 68 -9.63 -15.12 4.18
CA ALA A 68 -9.16 -16.29 4.93
C ALA A 68 -9.93 -16.50 6.25
N ASN A 69 -10.26 -15.41 6.95
CA ASN A 69 -11.08 -15.47 8.16
C ASN A 69 -12.52 -15.91 7.86
N GLN A 70 -13.09 -15.48 6.74
CA GLN A 70 -14.43 -15.92 6.32
C GLN A 70 -14.46 -17.41 5.98
N ASP A 71 -13.46 -17.92 5.26
CA ASP A 71 -13.40 -19.33 4.89
C ASP A 71 -13.14 -20.24 6.11
N THR A 72 -12.30 -19.80 7.04
CA THR A 72 -12.11 -20.49 8.32
C THR A 72 -13.43 -20.60 9.09
N LYS A 73 -14.21 -19.51 9.14
CA LYS A 73 -15.52 -19.52 9.80
C LYS A 73 -16.50 -20.51 9.15
N LYS A 74 -16.57 -20.55 7.81
CA LYS A 74 -17.41 -21.51 7.07
C LYS A 74 -17.00 -22.96 7.35
N ILE A 75 -15.69 -23.23 7.44
CA ILE A 75 -15.17 -24.57 7.76
C ILE A 75 -15.60 -24.98 9.17
N LEU A 76 -15.46 -24.09 10.16
CA LEU A 76 -15.88 -24.35 11.54
C LEU A 76 -17.39 -24.63 11.63
N GLU A 77 -18.22 -23.82 10.97
CA GLU A 77 -19.67 -24.03 10.91
C GLU A 77 -20.03 -25.40 10.28
N LYS A 78 -19.30 -25.81 9.24
CA LYS A 78 -19.49 -27.13 8.59
C LYS A 78 -19.05 -28.29 9.48
N LEU A 79 -17.96 -28.13 10.23
CA LEU A 79 -17.50 -29.16 11.18
C LEU A 79 -18.52 -29.35 12.31
N GLU A 80 -19.10 -28.26 12.83
CA GLU A 80 -20.18 -28.35 13.82
C GLU A 80 -21.43 -29.04 13.27
N SER A 81 -21.83 -28.75 12.02
CA SER A 81 -23.00 -29.39 11.41
C SER A 81 -22.76 -30.89 11.19
N MET A 82 -21.59 -31.28 10.69
CA MET A 82 -21.21 -32.68 10.52
C MET A 82 -21.17 -33.43 11.86
N GLY A 83 -20.68 -32.79 12.93
CA GLY A 83 -20.68 -33.37 14.27
C GLY A 83 -22.09 -33.69 14.77
N LYS A 84 -23.04 -32.77 14.57
CA LYS A 84 -24.45 -32.96 14.95
C LYS A 84 -25.10 -34.10 14.16
N GLU A 85 -24.86 -34.17 12.84
CA GLU A 85 -25.37 -35.25 11.99
C GLU A 85 -24.88 -36.63 12.45
N LEU A 86 -23.60 -36.75 12.83
CA LEU A 86 -23.04 -38.01 13.35
C LEU A 86 -23.67 -38.43 14.69
N GLU A 87 -23.96 -37.49 15.58
CA GLU A 87 -24.65 -37.78 16.83
C GLU A 87 -26.08 -38.28 16.59
N GLU A 88 -26.81 -37.68 15.66
CA GLU A 88 -28.16 -38.12 15.27
C GLU A 88 -28.14 -39.53 14.68
N LEU A 89 -27.20 -39.82 13.78
CA LEU A 89 -27.05 -41.15 13.20
C LEU A 89 -26.71 -42.23 14.23
N LYS A 90 -25.92 -41.88 15.25
CA LYS A 90 -25.59 -42.81 16.35
C LYS A 90 -26.79 -43.09 17.26
N LYS A 91 -27.69 -42.12 17.42
CA LYS A 91 -28.88 -42.24 18.29
C LYS A 91 -30.01 -43.06 17.68
N ASN A 92 -29.99 -43.22 16.35
CA ASN A 92 -31.01 -43.93 15.56
C ASN A 92 -30.60 -45.37 15.20
N LYS A 93 -29.49 -45.86 15.76
CA LYS A 93 -29.04 -47.27 15.73
C LYS A 93 -29.18 -47.87 17.12
#